data_AF-A0A5R2N4L6-F1
#
_entry.id   AF-A0A5R2N4L6-F1
#
_cell.length_a   1.000
_cell.length_b   1.000
_cell.length_c   1.000
_cell.angle_alpha   90.00
_cell.angle_beta   90.00
_cell.angle_gamma   90.00
#
_symmetry.space_group_name_H-M   'P 1'
#
loop_
_entity.id
_entity.type
_entity.pdbx_description
1 polymer ?
#
loop_
_entity_poly.entity_id
_entity_poly.type
_entity_poly.pdbx_seq_one_letter_code
_entity_poly.pdbx_strand_id
1 'polypeptide(L)' 'MTGHADGLPNDPEGIRLMIHALVDGELDAAAALAVERRIAADPRLAAEHARIVALRGAVSRLPRPEVSDAFLARIA' A
#
# COMPACT_ATOMS: atom_id res chain seq x y z
N MET A 1 10.79 19.95 14.97
CA MET A 1 9.80 19.03 14.37
C MET A 1 8.90 19.82 13.45
N THR A 2 9.28 19.99 12.18
CA THR A 2 8.42 20.64 11.17
C THR A 2 7.46 19.58 10.64
N GLY A 3 6.33 19.41 11.33
CA GLY A 3 5.22 18.60 10.84
C GLY A 3 4.60 19.27 9.62
N HIS A 4 4.39 18.53 8.53
CA HIS A 4 3.48 19.00 7.49
C HIS A 4 2.08 19.16 8.11
N ALA A 5 1.34 20.19 7.68
CA ALA A 5 0.00 20.49 8.21
C ALA A 5 -1.03 19.38 7.94
N ASP A 6 -0.66 18.37 7.15
CA ASP A 6 -1.46 17.21 6.77
C ASP A 6 -1.47 16.09 7.82
N GLY A 7 -0.68 16.22 8.90
CA GLY A 7 -0.61 15.21 9.97
C GLY A 7 0.13 13.93 9.58
N LEU A 8 0.79 13.91 8.42
CA LEU A 8 1.51 12.74 7.93
C LEU A 8 2.95 12.67 8.48
N PRO A 9 3.53 11.46 8.57
CA PRO A 9 4.95 11.30 8.89
C PRO A 9 5.84 12.08 7.92
N ASN A 10 7.00 12.53 8.40
CA ASN A 10 7.99 13.26 7.59
C ASN A 10 9.23 12.43 7.29
N ASP A 11 9.39 11.30 7.98
CA ASP A 11 10.43 10.35 7.68
C ASP A 11 10.03 9.49 6.46
N PRO A 12 11.01 9.06 5.64
CA PRO A 12 10.75 8.29 4.42
C PRO A 12 10.00 6.98 4.65
N GLU A 13 10.28 6.27 5.75
CA GLU A 13 9.64 4.98 6.04
C GLU A 13 8.18 5.16 6.45
N GLY A 14 7.89 6.17 7.28
CA GLY A 14 6.53 6.53 7.67
C GLY A 14 5.67 6.90 6.48
N ILE A 15 6.14 7.76 5.57
CA ILE A 15 5.35 8.10 4.38
C ILE A 15 5.17 6.90 3.45
N ARG A 16 6.18 6.03 3.33
CA ARG A 16 6.08 4.80 2.54
C ARG A 16 5.04 3.84 3.10
N LEU A 17 4.98 3.69 4.42
CA LEU A 17 3.94 2.91 5.09
C LEU A 17 2.54 3.47 4.80
N MET A 18 2.38 4.79 4.84
CA MET A 18 1.10 5.43 4.49
C MET A 18 0.68 5.17 3.03
N ILE A 19 1.63 5.14 2.08
CA ILE A 19 1.35 4.79 0.68
C ILE A 19 0.88 3.34 0.56
N HIS A 20 1.49 2.40 1.30
CA HIS A 20 1.03 1.01 1.32
C HIS A 20 -0.39 0.89 1.89
N ALA A 21 -0.66 1.50 3.04
CA ALA A 21 -1.98 1.51 3.65
C ALA A 21 -3.05 2.12 2.72
N LEU A 22 -2.71 3.17 1.94
CA LEU A 22 -3.58 3.72 0.91
C LEU A 22 -3.92 2.68 -0.17
N VAL A 23 -2.90 1.99 -0.70
CA VAL A 23 -3.08 0.98 -1.76
C VAL A 23 -3.85 -0.25 -1.27
N ASP A 24 -3.68 -0.61 0.00
CA ASP A 24 -4.38 -1.73 0.64
C ASP A 24 -5.82 -1.37 1.02
N GLY A 25 -6.16 -0.08 1.12
CA GLY A 25 -7.50 0.41 1.47
C GLY A 25 -7.73 0.53 2.98
N GLU A 26 -6.65 0.61 3.76
CA GLU A 26 -6.67 0.58 5.23
C GLU A 26 -6.68 1.98 5.87
N LEU A 27 -6.61 3.04 5.06
CA LEU A 27 -6.68 4.41 5.56
C LEU A 27 -8.14 4.87 5.74
N ASP A 28 -8.39 5.64 6.79
CA ASP A 28 -9.62 6.43 6.86
C ASP A 28 -9.65 7.51 5.76
N ALA A 29 -10.83 8.08 5.52
CA ALA A 29 -11.03 9.03 4.42
C ALA A 29 -10.18 10.31 4.54
N ALA A 30 -9.88 10.77 5.77
CA ALA A 30 -9.10 11.98 5.98
C ALA A 30 -7.62 11.72 5.71
N ALA A 31 -7.09 10.60 6.22
CA ALA A 31 -5.73 10.16 6.00
C ALA A 31 -5.48 9.84 4.51
N ALA A 32 -6.42 9.16 3.85
CA ALA A 32 -6.34 8.87 2.42
C ALA A 32 -6.19 10.17 1.59
N LEU A 33 -7.06 11.15 1.82
CA LEU A 33 -7.02 12.44 1.12
C LEU A 33 -5.71 13.20 1.38
N ALA A 34 -5.20 13.16 2.62
CA ALA A 34 -3.92 13.78 2.95
C ALA A 34 -2.76 13.14 2.17
N VAL A 35 -2.71 11.80 2.13
CA VAL A 35 -1.67 11.05 1.41
C VAL A 35 -1.76 11.31 -0.10
N GLU A 36 -2.96 11.28 -0.67
CA GLU A 36 -3.18 11.56 -2.09
C GLU A 36 -2.70 12.97 -2.49
N ARG A 37 -2.99 13.99 -1.68
CA ARG A 37 -2.50 15.36 -1.91
C ARG A 37 -0.97 15.42 -1.89
N ARG A 38 -0.33 14.69 -0.98
CA ARG A 38 1.13 14.66 -0.88
C ARG A 38 1.78 13.91 -2.04
N ILE A 39 1.18 12.80 -2.46
CA ILE A 39 1.55 12.07 -3.68
C ILE A 39 1.45 12.99 -4.90
N ALA A 40 0.37 13.77 -5.02
CA ALA A 40 0.17 14.70 -6.12
C ALA A 40 1.18 15.86 -6.13
N ALA A 41 1.67 16.27 -4.95
CA ALA A 41 2.62 17.36 -4.79
C ALA A 41 4.09 16.93 -4.94
N ASP A 42 4.42 15.65 -4.75
CA ASP A 42 5.80 15.13 -4.84
C ASP A 42 5.94 14.04 -5.93
N PRO A 43 6.61 14.34 -7.07
CA PRO A 43 6.84 13.38 -8.13
C PRO A 43 7.54 12.08 -7.70
N ARG A 44 8.36 12.13 -6.64
CA ARG A 44 9.04 10.93 -6.11
C ARG A 44 8.05 10.00 -5.42
N LEU A 45 7.12 10.56 -4.64
CA LEU A 45 6.04 9.80 -4.01
C LEU A 45 5.06 9.25 -5.05
N ALA A 46 4.75 10.02 -6.10
CA ALA A 46 3.97 9.54 -7.24
C ALA A 46 4.63 8.33 -7.93
N ALA A 47 5.94 8.38 -8.15
CA ALA A 47 6.68 7.26 -8.75
C ALA A 47 6.64 6.02 -7.85
N GLU A 48 6.81 6.17 -6.53
CA GLU A 48 6.75 5.02 -5.61
C GLU A 48 5.33 4.45 -5.50
N HIS A 49 4.30 5.29 -5.43
CA HIS A 49 2.90 4.84 -5.47
C HIS A 49 2.62 4.03 -6.75
N ALA A 50 3.02 4.54 -7.92
CA ALA A 50 2.87 3.83 -9.19
C ALA A 50 3.62 2.48 -9.20
N ARG A 51 4.83 2.43 -8.64
CA ARG A 51 5.62 1.20 -8.51
C ARG A 51 4.90 0.15 -7.64
N ILE A 52 4.36 0.57 -6.49
CA ILE A 52 3.63 -0.30 -5.56
C ILE A 52 2.35 -0.83 -6.21
N VAL A 53 1.56 0.03 -6.88
CA VAL A 53 0.34 -0.39 -7.60
C VAL A 53 0.67 -1.39 -8.71
N ALA A 54 1.71 -1.15 -9.49
CA ALA A 54 2.16 -2.06 -10.54
C ALA A 54 2.59 -3.42 -9.97
N LEU A 55 3.34 -3.42 -8.86
CA LEU A 55 3.78 -4.63 -8.17
C LEU A 55 2.58 -5.43 -7.64
N ARG A 56 1.63 -4.78 -6.97
CA ARG A 56 0.40 -5.41 -6.47
C ARG A 56 -0.37 -6.08 -7.61
N GLY A 57 -0.49 -5.39 -8.74
CA GLY A 57 -1.12 -5.93 -9.94
C GLY A 57 -0.36 -7.13 -10.52
N ALA A 58 0.98 -7.14 -10.48
CA ALA A 58 1.78 -8.27 -10.94
C ALA A 58 1.60 -9.50 -10.04
N VAL A 59 1.65 -9.30 -8.71
CA VAL A 59 1.47 -10.37 -7.72
C VAL A 59 0.05 -10.95 -7.80
N SER A 60 -0.98 -10.11 -7.97
CA SER A 60 -2.37 -10.59 -8.04
C SER A 60 -2.69 -11.45 -9.27
N ARG A 61 -1.83 -11.42 -10.30
CA ARG A 61 -1.94 -12.25 -11.50
C ARG A 61 -1.22 -13.60 -11.39
N LEU A 62 -0.50 -13.86 -10.30
CA LEU A 62 0.14 -15.15 -10.10
C LEU A 62 -0.92 -16.26 -9.97
N PRO A 63 -0.66 -17.48 -10.51
CA PRO A 63 -1.54 -18.62 -10.30
C PRO A 63 -1.74 -18.88 -8.81
N ARG A 64 -3.00 -19.10 -8.40
CA ARG A 64 -3.28 -19.55 -7.04
C ARG A 64 -2.77 -21.00 -6.90
N PRO A 65 -2.01 -21.33 -5.84
CA PRO A 65 -1.61 -22.70 -5.60
C PRO A 65 -2.84 -23.60 -5.42
N GLU A 66 -2.82 -24.78 -6.04
CA GLU A 66 -3.81 -25.81 -5.74
C GLU A 66 -3.58 -26.36 -4.34
N VAL A 67 -4.67 -26.62 -3.63
CA VAL A 67 -4.63 -27.26 -2.31
C VAL A 67 -4.43 -28.75 -2.52
N SER A 68 -3.44 -29.35 -1.86
CA SER A 68 -3.16 -30.78 -2.03
C SER A 68 -4.23 -31.66 -1.37
N ASP A 69 -4.52 -32.81 -1.99
CA ASP A 69 -5.44 -33.81 -1.43
C ASP A 69 -5.01 -34.27 -0.03
N ALA A 70 -3.70 -34.40 0.20
CA ALA A 70 -3.14 -34.75 1.50
C ALA A 70 -3.46 -33.69 2.58
N PHE A 71 -3.47 -32.41 2.21
CA PHE A 71 -3.87 -31.35 3.14
C PHE A 71 -5.37 -31.41 3.43
N LEU A 72 -6.21 -31.60 2.40
CA LEU A 72 -7.66 -31.73 2.54
C LEU A 72 -8.03 -32.91 3.46
N ALA A 73 -7.38 -34.05 3.30
CA ALA A 73 -7.62 -35.24 4.12
C ALA A 73 -7.22 -35.06 5.60
N ARG A 74 -6.35 -34.11 5.93
CA ARG A 74 -5.90 -33.85 7.31
C ARG A 74 -6.81 -32.88 8.08
N ILE A 75 -7.58 -32.06 7.37
CA ILE A 75 -8.45 -31.02 7.97
C ILE A 75 -9.94 -31.39 7.97
N ALA A 76 -10.32 -32.47 7.29
CA ALA A 76 -11.65 -33.08 7.38
C ALA A 76 -11.80 -33.85 8.70
#